data_AF-A0A7J6RDM8-F1
#
_entry.id   AF-A0A7J6RDM8-F1
#
_cell.length_a   1.000
_cell.length_b   1.000
_cell.length_c   1.000
_cell.angle_alpha   90.00
_cell.angle_beta   90.00
_cell.angle_gamma   90.00
#
_symmetry.space_group_name_H-M   'P 1'
#
loop_
_entity.id
_entity.type
_entity.pdbx_description
1 polymer ?
#
loop_
_entity_poly.entity_id
_entity_poly.type
_entity_poly.pdbx_seq_one_letter_code
_entity_poly.pdbx_strand_id
1 'polypeptide(L)'
;AALKLYATRRWYFYDAWNCFDFVCVVATAAGILVDLLSTVTIGTLMSAIRIFRIARLFRLVRFAKGLNQLFIAFVLSIPKLFNVAILLLLLLFLFTVLGVRLFGATQFSGSHDDHANFRNFYRGFMTLVRCMTGEGWNEIMHSLAKDSEFFGLVLHRPCVDSFDITAENYAELQQKCLIDHPVQCGSPVSFMFFIAYTCIITFVVLNLVIAVILEGFEDSTKSAEKDVVNKCIDVWKQFDPHYDMEIPIDSAIVFMETVNSEVMRDNPELR
;
A
#
# COMPACT_ATOMS: atom_id res chain seq x y z
N ALA A 1 -29.49 -1.07 -5.02
CA ALA A 1 -29.07 -2.27 -4.28
C ALA A 1 -30.26 -3.22 -4.09
N ALA A 2 -31.27 -2.88 -3.29
CA ALA A 2 -32.42 -3.77 -3.00
C ALA A 2 -33.13 -4.33 -4.25
N LEU A 3 -33.38 -3.49 -5.26
CA LEU A 3 -34.06 -3.89 -6.50
C LEU A 3 -33.23 -4.87 -7.36
N LYS A 4 -31.91 -4.63 -7.46
CA LYS A 4 -30.97 -5.55 -8.10
C LYS A 4 -30.84 -6.87 -7.32
N LEU A 5 -30.74 -6.80 -6.00
CA LEU A 5 -30.65 -7.98 -5.13
C LEU A 5 -31.90 -8.87 -5.26
N TYR A 6 -33.08 -8.25 -5.33
CA TYR A 6 -34.34 -8.95 -5.55
C TYR A 6 -34.40 -9.64 -6.92
N ALA A 7 -33.94 -8.95 -7.97
CA ALA A 7 -33.97 -9.46 -9.35
C ALA A 7 -32.93 -10.56 -9.62
N THR A 8 -31.68 -10.38 -9.19
CA THR A 8 -30.58 -11.30 -9.54
C THR A 8 -30.23 -12.32 -8.46
N ARG A 9 -30.78 -12.19 -7.24
CA ARG A 9 -30.62 -13.14 -6.12
C ARG A 9 -29.15 -13.52 -5.89
N ARG A 10 -28.80 -14.81 -6.06
CA ARG A 10 -27.43 -15.30 -5.86
C ARG A 10 -26.43 -14.72 -6.86
N TRP A 11 -26.88 -14.42 -8.08
CA TRP A 11 -26.04 -13.80 -9.12
C TRP A 11 -25.62 -12.37 -8.78
N TYR A 12 -26.30 -11.71 -7.84
CA TYR A 12 -25.91 -10.39 -7.34
C TYR A 12 -24.48 -10.40 -6.75
N PHE A 13 -24.11 -11.46 -6.03
CA PHE A 13 -22.85 -11.53 -5.30
C PHE A 13 -21.66 -12.00 -6.15
N TYR A 14 -21.89 -12.38 -7.41
CA TYR A 14 -20.81 -12.71 -8.35
C TYR A 14 -20.13 -11.46 -8.92
N ASP A 15 -20.84 -10.33 -8.98
CA ASP A 15 -20.29 -9.07 -9.48
C ASP A 15 -19.68 -8.27 -8.31
N ALA A 16 -18.36 -8.10 -8.34
CA ALA A 16 -17.60 -7.39 -7.32
C ALA A 16 -18.12 -5.96 -7.08
N TRP A 17 -18.63 -5.29 -8.12
CA TRP A 17 -19.19 -3.95 -8.00
C TRP A 17 -20.54 -3.92 -7.26
N ASN A 18 -21.35 -4.98 -7.43
CA ASN A 18 -22.62 -5.11 -6.71
C ASN A 18 -22.37 -5.46 -5.24
N CYS A 19 -21.37 -6.29 -4.94
CA CYS A 19 -20.90 -6.55 -3.57
C CYS A 19 -20.41 -5.27 -2.88
N PHE A 20 -19.55 -4.49 -3.54
CA PHE A 20 -19.07 -3.20 -3.02
C PHE A 20 -20.24 -2.24 -2.73
N ASP A 21 -21.15 -2.06 -3.70
CA ASP A 21 -22.34 -1.22 -3.53
C ASP A 21 -23.20 -1.68 -2.33
N PHE A 22 -23.34 -2.99 -2.12
CA PHE A 22 -24.10 -3.54 -0.99
C PHE A 22 -23.42 -3.22 0.35
N VAL A 23 -22.09 -3.40 0.44
CA VAL A 23 -21.31 -3.04 1.64
C VAL A 23 -21.44 -1.55 1.95
N CYS A 24 -21.32 -0.66 0.96
CA CYS A 24 -21.51 0.78 1.16
C CYS A 24 -22.90 1.13 1.71
N VAL A 25 -23.95 0.48 1.20
CA VAL A 25 -25.33 0.71 1.66
C VAL A 25 -25.50 0.22 3.10
N VAL A 26 -25.03 -0.98 3.42
CA VAL A 26 -25.11 -1.55 4.78
C VAL A 26 -24.31 -0.71 5.78
N ALA A 27 -23.07 -0.33 5.45
CA ALA A 27 -22.23 0.49 6.32
C ALA A 27 -22.84 1.89 6.56
N THR A 28 -23.46 2.49 5.54
CA THR A 28 -24.14 3.78 5.68
C THR A 28 -25.41 3.65 6.54
N ALA A 29 -26.20 2.60 6.34
CA ALA A 29 -27.42 2.35 7.12
C ALA A 29 -27.10 2.04 8.59
N ALA A 30 -26.09 1.20 8.83
CA ALA A 30 -25.59 0.91 10.17
C ALA A 30 -25.08 2.18 10.86
N GLY A 31 -24.36 3.04 10.14
CA GLY A 31 -23.90 4.31 10.68
C GLY A 31 -25.02 5.28 11.05
N ILE A 32 -26.09 5.36 10.25
CA ILE A 32 -27.28 6.16 10.58
C ILE A 32 -28.03 5.58 11.78
N LEU A 33 -28.14 4.25 11.86
CA LEU A 33 -28.79 3.57 12.98
C LEU A 33 -28.02 3.78 14.29
N VAL A 34 -26.69 3.72 14.25
CA VAL A 34 -25.84 4.03 15.40
C VAL A 34 -26.05 5.47 15.84
N ASP A 35 -25.98 6.44 14.93
CA ASP A 35 -26.20 7.87 15.22
C ASP A 35 -27.58 8.13 15.88
N LEU A 36 -28.61 7.39 15.47
CA LEU A 36 -29.96 7.51 16.02
C LEU A 36 -30.12 6.86 17.42
N LEU A 37 -29.40 5.77 17.69
CA LEU A 37 -29.53 4.99 18.94
C LEU A 37 -28.52 5.39 20.02
N SER A 38 -27.37 5.97 19.65
CA SER A 38 -26.32 6.33 20.60
C SER A 38 -26.52 7.76 21.14
N THR A 39 -26.74 7.89 22.45
CA THR A 39 -26.65 9.16 23.19
C THR A 39 -25.20 9.55 23.54
N VAL A 40 -24.25 8.66 23.26
CA VAL A 40 -22.81 8.83 23.51
C VAL A 40 -22.12 9.28 22.23
N THR A 41 -21.36 10.38 22.30
CA THR A 41 -20.59 10.95 21.20
C THR A 41 -19.39 10.07 20.84
N ILE A 42 -19.61 9.02 20.05
CA ILE A 42 -18.52 8.18 19.52
C ILE A 42 -17.90 8.86 18.29
N GLY A 43 -17.09 9.90 18.50
CA GLY A 43 -16.54 10.75 17.44
C GLY A 43 -15.65 10.03 16.41
N THR A 44 -14.96 8.96 16.82
CA THR A 44 -14.07 8.17 15.93
C THR A 44 -14.84 7.24 15.00
N LEU A 45 -15.86 6.51 15.49
CA LEU A 45 -16.73 5.69 14.63
C LEU A 45 -17.55 6.57 13.66
N MET A 46 -18.03 7.72 14.14
CA MET A 46 -18.75 8.67 13.29
C MET A 46 -17.88 9.23 12.16
N SER A 47 -16.59 9.41 12.39
CA SER A 47 -15.63 9.82 11.36
C SER A 47 -15.39 8.70 10.33
N ALA A 48 -15.29 7.44 10.78
CA ALA A 48 -15.16 6.28 9.88
C ALA A 48 -16.40 6.08 8.99
N ILE A 49 -17.61 6.28 9.52
CA ILE A 49 -18.87 6.21 8.75
C ILE A 49 -18.90 7.26 7.62
N ARG A 50 -18.32 8.44 7.83
CA ARG A 50 -18.20 9.47 6.77
C ARG A 50 -17.32 8.99 5.62
N ILE A 51 -16.28 8.20 5.89
CA ILE A 51 -15.41 7.63 4.85
C ILE A 51 -16.21 6.69 3.94
N PHE A 52 -17.11 5.85 4.47
CA PHE A 52 -17.97 4.98 3.65
C PHE A 52 -18.93 5.77 2.74
N ARG A 53 -19.37 6.96 3.16
CA ARG A 53 -20.17 7.86 2.31
C ARG A 53 -19.37 8.37 1.12
N ILE A 54 -18.08 8.62 1.30
CA ILE A 54 -17.14 8.99 0.22
C ILE A 54 -16.84 7.76 -0.64
N ALA A 55 -16.66 6.58 -0.04
CA ALA A 55 -16.42 5.33 -0.76
C ALA A 55 -17.50 5.03 -1.82
N ARG A 56 -18.78 5.36 -1.55
CA ARG A 56 -19.85 5.20 -2.54
C ARG A 56 -19.61 6.00 -3.83
N LEU A 57 -18.80 7.06 -3.82
CA LEU A 57 -18.43 7.82 -5.03
C LEU A 57 -17.51 7.01 -5.95
N PHE A 58 -16.74 6.05 -5.42
CA PHE A 58 -15.91 5.16 -6.24
C PHE A 58 -16.75 4.27 -7.17
N ARG A 59 -18.04 4.07 -6.89
CA ARG A 59 -18.94 3.43 -7.85
C ARG A 59 -19.05 4.22 -9.17
N LEU A 60 -18.63 5.49 -9.21
CA LEU A 60 -18.58 6.30 -10.44
C LEU A 60 -17.47 5.82 -11.39
N VAL A 61 -16.40 5.21 -10.85
CA VAL A 61 -15.28 4.66 -11.61
C VAL A 61 -15.79 3.68 -12.67
N ARG A 62 -16.72 2.78 -12.32
CA ARG A 62 -17.26 1.78 -13.27
C ARG A 62 -18.03 2.38 -14.46
N PHE A 63 -18.53 3.61 -14.33
CA PHE A 63 -19.28 4.28 -15.40
C PHE A 63 -18.36 5.07 -16.34
N ALA A 64 -17.18 5.47 -15.87
CA ALA A 64 -16.17 6.12 -16.68
C ALA A 64 -15.24 5.06 -17.29
N LYS A 65 -15.49 4.67 -18.56
CA LYS A 65 -14.75 3.59 -19.25
C LYS A 65 -13.23 3.70 -19.10
N GLY A 66 -12.65 4.88 -19.37
CA GLY A 66 -11.20 5.09 -19.23
C GLY A 66 -10.68 4.97 -17.79
N LEU A 67 -11.41 5.50 -16.81
CA LEU A 67 -11.03 5.41 -15.40
C LEU A 67 -11.17 3.97 -14.86
N ASN A 68 -12.21 3.25 -15.29
CA ASN A 68 -12.41 1.86 -14.93
C ASN A 68 -11.28 0.97 -15.46
N GLN A 69 -10.82 1.21 -16.69
CA GLN A 69 -9.68 0.48 -17.27
C GLN A 69 -8.41 0.70 -16.45
N LEU A 70 -8.09 1.96 -16.09
CA LEU A 70 -6.93 2.26 -15.24
C LEU A 70 -7.05 1.61 -13.85
N PHE A 71 -8.24 1.65 -13.25
CA PHE A 71 -8.47 1.05 -11.93
C PHE A 71 -8.31 -0.48 -11.95
N ILE A 72 -8.90 -1.16 -12.94
CA ILE A 72 -8.77 -2.61 -13.10
C ILE A 72 -7.31 -2.98 -13.36
N ALA A 73 -6.60 -2.25 -14.23
CA ALA A 73 -5.19 -2.47 -14.48
C ALA A 73 -4.34 -2.33 -13.20
N PHE A 74 -4.60 -1.30 -12.39
CA PHE A 74 -3.95 -1.12 -11.10
C PHE A 74 -4.21 -2.28 -10.13
N VAL A 75 -5.46 -2.73 -10.00
CA VAL A 75 -5.79 -3.83 -9.09
C VAL A 75 -5.14 -5.15 -9.55
N LEU A 76 -5.06 -5.38 -10.87
CA LEU A 76 -4.45 -6.57 -11.44
C LEU A 76 -2.91 -6.61 -11.30
N SER A 77 -2.25 -5.46 -11.13
CA SER A 77 -0.80 -5.40 -10.91
C SER A 77 -0.40 -5.62 -9.44
N ILE A 78 -1.28 -5.35 -8.46
CA ILE A 78 -0.99 -5.52 -7.03
C ILE A 78 -0.43 -6.93 -6.68
N PRO A 79 -1.05 -8.05 -7.10
CA PRO A 79 -0.57 -9.39 -6.75
C PRO A 79 0.84 -9.67 -7.26
N LYS A 80 1.20 -9.11 -8.42
CA LYS A 80 2.52 -9.31 -9.03
C LYS A 80 3.61 -8.54 -8.28
N LEU A 81 3.28 -7.42 -7.66
CA LEU A 81 4.17 -6.64 -6.79
C LEU A 81 4.29 -7.19 -5.37
N PHE A 82 3.37 -8.06 -4.95
CA PHE A 82 3.28 -8.53 -3.56
C PHE A 82 4.56 -9.23 -3.07
N ASN A 83 5.23 -10.00 -3.94
CA ASN A 83 6.47 -10.69 -3.59
C ASN A 83 7.61 -9.72 -3.22
N VAL A 84 7.77 -8.63 -3.99
CA VAL A 84 8.79 -7.61 -3.74
C VAL A 84 8.39 -6.77 -2.52
N ALA A 85 7.10 -6.49 -2.35
CA ALA A 85 6.60 -5.78 -1.17
C ALA A 85 6.85 -6.56 0.14
N ILE A 86 6.70 -7.88 0.14
CA ILE A 86 7.03 -8.72 1.30
C ILE A 86 8.53 -8.65 1.61
N LEU A 87 9.40 -8.72 0.59
CA LEU A 87 10.84 -8.60 0.79
C LEU A 87 11.20 -7.24 1.40
N LEU A 88 10.61 -6.15 0.90
CA LEU A 88 10.80 -4.81 1.44
C LEU A 88 10.31 -4.71 2.89
N LEU A 89 9.15 -5.28 3.21
CA LEU A 89 8.62 -5.33 4.57
C LEU A 89 9.54 -6.10 5.53
N LEU A 90 10.10 -7.22 5.07
CA LEU A 90 11.06 -8.02 5.85
C LEU A 90 12.33 -7.21 6.15
N LEU A 91 12.87 -6.49 5.16
CA LEU A 91 14.03 -5.62 5.37
C LEU A 91 13.72 -4.49 6.35
N LEU A 92 12.58 -3.81 6.19
CA LEU A 92 12.13 -2.78 7.13
C LEU A 92 11.99 -3.35 8.55
N PHE A 93 11.46 -4.57 8.69
CA PHE A 93 11.36 -5.25 9.98
C PHE A 93 12.73 -5.48 10.63
N LEU A 94 13.70 -6.04 9.88
CA LEU A 94 15.04 -6.31 10.38
C LEU A 94 15.76 -5.02 10.81
N PHE A 95 15.71 -3.99 9.97
CA PHE A 95 16.29 -2.69 10.31
C PHE A 95 15.57 -2.00 11.48
N THR A 96 14.25 -2.16 11.61
CA THR A 96 13.51 -1.62 12.76
C THR A 96 13.98 -2.27 14.06
N VAL A 97 14.08 -3.60 14.10
CA VAL A 97 14.55 -4.31 15.30
C VAL A 97 15.98 -3.89 15.64
N LEU A 98 16.87 -3.81 14.65
CA LEU A 98 18.24 -3.35 14.86
C LEU A 98 18.28 -1.89 15.35
N GLY A 99 17.49 -1.00 14.76
CA GLY A 99 17.41 0.41 15.15
C GLY A 99 16.89 0.61 16.57
N VAL A 100 15.86 -0.15 16.98
CA VAL A 100 15.36 -0.15 18.37
C VAL A 100 16.43 -0.64 19.34
N ARG A 101 17.23 -1.64 18.96
CA ARG A 101 18.32 -2.13 19.80
C ARG A 101 19.48 -1.14 19.92
N LEU A 102 19.83 -0.45 18.85
CA LEU A 102 20.97 0.49 18.84
C LEU A 102 20.61 1.88 19.39
N PHE A 103 19.40 2.36 19.12
CA PHE A 103 19.02 3.77 19.32
C PHE A 103 17.79 3.94 20.24
N GLY A 104 17.27 2.85 20.80
CA GLY A 104 16.07 2.86 21.63
C GLY A 104 16.21 3.66 22.92
N ALA A 105 17.42 3.79 23.46
CA ALA A 105 17.71 4.59 24.64
C ALA A 105 18.38 5.95 24.35
N THR A 106 18.70 6.25 23.08
CA THR A 106 19.34 7.51 22.69
C THR A 106 18.44 8.70 22.97
N GLN A 107 19.00 9.73 23.59
CA GLN A 107 18.29 10.96 23.95
C GLN A 107 17.86 11.76 22.71
N PHE A 108 16.70 12.42 22.80
CA PHE A 108 16.16 13.22 21.70
C PHE A 108 16.99 14.48 21.42
N SER A 109 17.15 14.78 20.13
CA SER A 109 17.86 15.94 19.60
C SER A 109 17.46 16.17 18.16
N GLY A 110 17.23 17.42 17.76
CA GLY A 110 16.95 17.78 16.37
C GLY A 110 15.78 16.98 15.79
N SER A 111 16.04 16.26 14.69
CA SER A 111 15.03 15.46 13.97
C SER A 111 14.78 14.07 14.57
N HIS A 112 15.54 13.69 15.62
CA HIS A 112 15.23 12.54 16.47
C HIS A 112 14.38 13.01 17.67
N ASP A 113 13.06 12.88 17.52
CA ASP A 113 12.04 13.48 18.40
C ASP A 113 10.90 12.50 18.73
N ASP A 114 9.80 12.97 19.34
CA ASP A 114 8.64 12.14 19.72
C ASP A 114 7.97 11.42 18.52
N HIS A 115 8.13 11.93 17.30
CA HIS A 115 7.51 11.41 16.09
C HIS A 115 8.45 10.49 15.31
N ALA A 116 9.74 10.84 15.24
CA ALA A 116 10.79 10.12 14.53
C ALA A 116 11.84 9.60 15.51
N ASN A 117 11.61 8.41 16.06
CA ASN A 117 12.51 7.76 17.01
C ASN A 117 12.43 6.23 16.97
N PHE A 118 13.31 5.60 17.74
CA PHE A 118 13.44 4.15 17.85
C PHE A 118 13.05 3.61 19.25
N ARG A 119 12.25 4.35 20.04
CA ARG A 119 11.86 3.93 21.41
C ARG A 119 11.12 2.60 21.42
N ASN A 120 10.28 2.37 20.42
CA ASN A 120 9.53 1.13 20.26
C ASN A 120 9.45 0.74 18.78
N PHE A 121 9.02 -0.49 18.54
CA PHE A 121 8.94 -1.05 17.19
C PHE A 121 8.08 -0.20 16.25
N TYR A 122 6.90 0.25 16.68
CA TYR A 122 6.00 1.02 15.82
C TYR A 122 6.62 2.37 15.40
N ARG A 123 7.20 3.12 16.36
CA ARG A 123 7.87 4.38 16.08
C ARG A 123 9.09 4.19 15.19
N GLY A 124 9.91 3.18 15.47
CA GLY A 124 11.08 2.83 14.65
C GLY A 124 10.68 2.46 13.23
N PHE A 125 9.63 1.64 13.08
CA PHE A 125 9.11 1.23 11.78
C PHE A 125 8.60 2.42 10.98
N MET A 126 7.77 3.29 11.59
CA MET A 126 7.26 4.49 10.92
C MET A 126 8.38 5.46 10.54
N THR A 127 9.41 5.60 11.40
CA THR A 127 10.60 6.40 11.12
C THR A 127 11.34 5.87 9.89
N LEU A 128 11.56 4.56 9.81
CA LEU A 128 12.21 3.96 8.65
C LEU A 128 11.34 4.03 7.39
N VAL A 129 10.02 3.86 7.48
CA VAL A 129 9.10 4.06 6.34
C VAL A 129 9.19 5.49 5.81
N ARG A 130 9.30 6.49 6.68
CA ARG A 130 9.58 7.88 6.29
C ARG A 130 10.94 7.99 5.59
N CYS A 131 11.99 7.40 6.16
CA CYS A 131 13.32 7.42 5.54
C CYS A 131 13.40 6.66 4.20
N MET A 132 12.57 5.65 3.97
CA MET A 132 12.50 4.87 2.72
C MET A 132 12.14 5.73 1.52
N THR A 133 11.38 6.81 1.71
CA THR A 133 11.06 7.76 0.64
C THR A 133 12.18 8.75 0.36
N GLY A 134 13.31 8.65 1.07
CA GLY A 134 14.47 9.53 0.95
C GLY A 134 14.40 10.77 1.85
N GLU A 135 13.40 10.89 2.71
CA GLU A 135 13.18 12.09 3.52
C GLU A 135 13.70 11.94 4.96
N GLY A 136 14.43 12.94 5.45
CA GLY A 136 14.86 13.07 6.85
C GLY A 136 15.90 12.06 7.38
N TRP A 137 16.31 11.08 6.58
CA TRP A 137 17.21 9.99 7.04
C TRP A 137 18.58 10.51 7.50
N ASN A 138 19.13 11.51 6.82
CA ASN A 138 20.42 12.12 7.12
C ASN A 138 20.36 12.95 8.42
N GLU A 139 19.28 13.69 8.64
CA GLU A 139 19.08 14.49 9.84
C GLU A 139 18.94 13.62 11.09
N ILE A 140 18.16 12.53 10.98
CA ILE A 140 17.99 11.55 12.06
C ILE A 140 19.33 10.86 12.34
N MET A 141 20.07 10.46 11.29
CA MET A 141 21.41 9.89 11.40
C MET A 141 22.37 10.81 12.19
N HIS A 142 22.45 12.09 11.83
CA HIS A 142 23.29 13.07 12.52
C HIS A 142 22.83 13.36 13.94
N SER A 143 21.52 13.35 14.19
CA SER A 143 20.94 13.54 15.52
C SER A 143 21.28 12.37 16.46
N LEU A 144 21.26 11.15 15.93
CA LEU A 144 21.64 9.92 16.65
C LEU A 144 23.15 9.75 16.83
N ALA A 145 23.97 10.55 16.14
CA ALA A 145 25.44 10.53 16.26
C ALA A 145 25.98 11.50 17.32
N LYS A 146 25.13 12.33 17.94
CA LYS A 146 25.56 13.38 18.86
C LYS A 146 26.14 12.81 20.16
N ASP A 147 27.32 13.28 20.52
CA ASP A 147 28.09 12.82 21.67
C ASP A 147 27.72 13.56 22.97
N SER A 148 28.35 13.14 24.06
CA SER A 148 28.16 13.73 25.39
C SER A 148 28.55 15.20 25.45
N GLU A 149 29.55 15.63 24.68
CA GLU A 149 29.97 17.03 24.59
C GLU A 149 28.84 17.90 24.02
N PHE A 150 28.23 17.49 22.89
CA PHE A 150 27.10 18.21 22.32
C PHE A 150 25.92 18.30 23.29
N PHE A 151 25.55 17.19 23.92
CA PHE A 151 24.42 17.15 24.85
C PHE A 151 24.67 18.00 26.12
N GLY A 152 25.89 17.94 26.67
CA GLY A 152 26.27 18.68 27.87
C GLY A 152 26.51 20.17 27.65
N LEU A 153 27.24 20.55 26.59
CA LEU A 153 27.66 21.94 26.36
C LEU A 153 26.64 22.74 25.55
N VAL A 154 25.97 22.13 24.56
CA VAL A 154 25.07 22.86 23.65
C VAL A 154 23.62 22.78 24.12
N LEU A 155 23.16 21.60 24.51
CA LEU A 155 21.77 21.37 24.95
C LEU A 155 21.56 21.51 26.46
N HIS A 156 22.64 21.62 27.24
CA HIS A 156 22.61 21.64 28.71
C HIS A 156 21.80 20.47 29.31
N ARG A 157 21.86 19.31 28.67
CA ARG A 157 21.18 18.07 29.09
C ARG A 157 22.20 16.93 29.03
N PRO A 158 22.88 16.60 30.15
CA PRO A 158 23.91 15.57 30.13
C PRO A 158 23.32 14.19 29.80
N CYS A 159 24.09 13.39 29.06
CA CYS A 159 23.76 12.03 28.70
C CYS A 159 24.85 11.06 29.21
N VAL A 160 24.54 9.76 29.24
CA VAL A 160 25.47 8.68 29.60
C VAL A 160 25.78 7.81 28.39
N ASP A 161 27.00 7.27 28.29
CA ASP A 161 27.41 6.48 27.12
C ASP A 161 26.66 5.13 27.01
N SER A 162 26.33 4.52 28.14
CA SER A 162 25.55 3.28 28.23
C SER A 162 24.36 3.47 29.17
N PHE A 163 23.18 3.08 28.71
CA PHE A 163 21.95 3.12 29.47
C PHE A 163 21.27 1.75 29.38
N ASP A 164 21.63 0.87 30.31
CA ASP A 164 21.08 -0.49 30.37
C ASP A 164 19.96 -0.58 31.41
N ILE A 165 18.82 -1.14 31.01
CA ILE A 165 17.70 -1.41 31.91
C ILE A 165 17.84 -2.87 32.39
N THR A 166 18.22 -3.04 33.66
CA THR A 166 18.35 -4.33 34.33
C THR A 166 17.24 -4.50 35.37
N ALA A 167 17.00 -5.73 35.81
CA ALA A 167 15.99 -5.99 36.86
C ALA A 167 16.32 -5.27 38.17
N GLU A 168 17.60 -5.02 38.44
CA GLU A 168 18.08 -4.38 39.67
C GLU A 168 17.85 -2.87 39.66
N ASN A 169 18.10 -2.20 38.53
CA ASN A 169 17.96 -0.74 38.42
C ASN A 169 16.56 -0.28 37.98
N TYR A 170 15.69 -1.20 37.58
CA TYR A 170 14.36 -0.91 37.05
C TYR A 170 13.53 -0.02 37.99
N ALA A 171 13.47 -0.35 39.28
CA ALA A 171 12.67 0.39 40.25
C ALA A 171 13.15 1.84 40.42
N GLU A 172 14.47 2.05 40.42
CA GLU A 172 15.07 3.38 40.55
C GLU A 172 14.88 4.20 39.26
N LEU A 173 15.10 3.59 38.10
CA LEU A 173 14.90 4.25 36.80
C LEU A 173 13.43 4.62 36.58
N GLN A 174 12.51 3.76 37.01
CA GLN A 174 11.07 4.03 36.96
C GLN A 174 10.70 5.21 37.85
N GLN A 175 11.21 5.26 39.09
CA GLN A 175 10.95 6.37 40.00
C GLN A 175 11.46 7.71 39.43
N LYS A 176 12.56 7.69 38.68
CA LYS A 176 13.16 8.87 38.04
C LYS A 176 12.57 9.19 36.64
N CYS A 177 11.58 8.45 36.17
CA CYS A 177 11.00 8.55 34.82
C CYS A 177 12.03 8.40 33.67
N LEU A 178 13.16 7.73 33.92
CA LEU A 178 14.24 7.53 32.94
C LEU A 178 13.97 6.36 31.98
N ILE A 179 12.93 5.56 32.27
CA ILE A 179 12.47 4.51 31.35
C ILE A 179 11.75 5.13 30.15
N ASP A 180 10.89 6.12 30.38
CA ASP A 180 10.15 6.83 29.34
C ASP A 180 11.02 7.88 28.62
N HIS A 181 11.98 8.45 29.36
CA HIS A 181 12.93 9.46 28.87
C HIS A 181 14.38 9.06 29.14
N PRO A 182 14.91 8.04 28.45
CA PRO A 182 16.30 7.62 28.62
C PRO A 182 17.26 8.66 28.05
N VAL A 183 18.43 8.71 28.66
CA VAL A 183 19.44 9.76 28.52
C VAL A 183 20.74 9.21 27.92
N GLN A 184 20.66 8.21 27.03
CA GLN A 184 21.87 7.68 26.40
C GLN A 184 22.40 8.66 25.34
N CYS A 185 23.71 8.84 25.29
CA CYS A 185 24.35 9.60 24.22
C CYS A 185 24.20 8.89 22.87
N GLY A 186 24.32 9.66 21.79
CA GLY A 186 24.37 9.13 20.44
C GLY A 186 25.67 8.39 20.16
N SER A 187 25.67 7.61 19.09
CA SER A 187 26.83 6.80 18.66
C SER A 187 27.11 6.99 17.17
N PRO A 188 28.38 7.10 16.75
CA PRO A 188 28.76 7.13 15.33
C PRO A 188 28.32 5.89 14.53
N VAL A 189 27.91 4.81 15.20
CA VAL A 189 27.28 3.64 14.55
C VAL A 189 26.04 4.04 13.72
N SER A 190 25.37 5.15 14.05
CA SER A 190 24.25 5.68 13.27
C SER A 190 24.61 5.93 11.79
N PHE A 191 25.85 6.39 11.50
CA PHE A 191 26.30 6.62 10.14
C PHE A 191 26.27 5.33 9.31
N MET A 192 26.85 4.25 9.85
CA MET A 192 26.87 2.96 9.18
C MET A 192 25.46 2.39 9.01
N PHE A 193 24.63 2.49 10.05
CA PHE A 193 23.25 2.01 10.01
C PHE A 193 22.44 2.69 8.90
N PHE A 194 22.42 4.03 8.85
CA PHE A 194 21.59 4.76 7.89
C PHE A 194 22.15 4.72 6.47
N ILE A 195 23.48 4.73 6.28
CA ILE A 195 24.06 4.57 4.94
C ILE A 195 23.73 3.18 4.38
N ALA A 196 23.94 2.12 5.16
CA ALA A 196 23.63 0.76 4.73
C ALA A 196 22.12 0.60 4.45
N TYR A 197 21.27 1.11 5.36
CA TYR A 197 19.81 1.14 5.19
C TYR A 197 19.40 1.83 3.88
N THR A 198 19.86 3.06 3.66
CA THR A 198 19.49 3.85 2.48
C THR A 198 19.96 3.18 1.19
N CYS A 199 21.18 2.64 1.14
CA CYS A 199 21.68 1.92 -0.03
C CYS A 199 20.84 0.67 -0.35
N ILE A 200 20.57 -0.17 0.65
CA ILE A 200 19.82 -1.43 0.46
C ILE A 200 18.37 -1.15 0.07
N ILE A 201 17.69 -0.25 0.79
CA ILE A 201 16.29 0.07 0.55
C ILE A 201 16.10 0.76 -0.80
N THR A 202 16.95 1.72 -1.15
CA THR A 202 16.87 2.38 -2.46
C THR A 202 17.06 1.38 -3.59
N PHE A 203 17.99 0.43 -3.46
CA PHE A 203 18.17 -0.63 -4.45
C PHE A 203 16.92 -1.49 -4.62
N VAL A 204 16.28 -1.91 -3.53
CA VAL A 204 15.03 -2.69 -3.59
C VAL A 204 13.88 -1.89 -4.19
N VAL A 205 13.74 -0.62 -3.82
CA VAL A 205 12.71 0.27 -4.38
C VAL A 205 12.93 0.49 -5.88
N LEU A 206 14.17 0.70 -6.33
CA LEU A 206 14.49 0.80 -7.76
C LEU A 206 14.12 -0.48 -8.52
N ASN A 207 14.45 -1.65 -7.97
CA ASN A 207 14.06 -2.92 -8.57
C ASN A 207 12.54 -3.11 -8.63
N LEU A 208 11.80 -2.62 -7.62
CA LEU A 208 10.34 -2.60 -7.65
C LEU A 208 9.81 -1.74 -8.80
N VAL A 209 10.35 -0.53 -8.97
CA VAL A 209 9.96 0.37 -10.06
C VAL A 209 10.24 -0.26 -11.43
N ILE A 210 11.41 -0.87 -11.60
CA ILE A 210 11.77 -1.59 -12.84
C ILE A 210 10.79 -2.74 -13.09
N ALA A 211 10.45 -3.54 -12.07
CA ALA A 211 9.51 -4.63 -12.20
C ALA A 211 8.12 -4.14 -12.65
N VAL A 212 7.59 -3.08 -12.03
CA VAL A 212 6.30 -2.46 -12.42
C VAL A 212 6.34 -1.99 -13.87
N ILE A 213 7.42 -1.33 -14.28
CA ILE A 213 7.54 -0.79 -15.65
C ILE A 213 7.60 -1.93 -16.68
N LEU A 214 8.43 -2.95 -16.44
CA LEU A 214 8.54 -4.11 -17.33
C LEU A 214 7.21 -4.85 -17.46
N GLU A 215 6.51 -5.00 -16.34
CA GLU A 215 5.21 -5.62 -16.33
C GLU A 215 4.16 -4.78 -17.08
N GLY A 216 4.20 -3.46 -16.93
CA GLY A 216 3.36 -2.54 -17.70
C GLY A 216 3.61 -2.65 -19.21
N PHE A 217 4.86 -2.82 -19.63
CA PHE A 217 5.20 -3.10 -21.03
C PHE A 217 4.65 -4.45 -21.48
N GLU A 218 4.81 -5.52 -20.70
CA GLU A 218 4.33 -6.86 -21.04
C GLU A 218 2.78 -6.91 -21.15
N ASP A 219 2.07 -6.28 -20.21
CA ASP A 219 0.60 -6.22 -20.24
C ASP A 219 0.09 -5.39 -21.42
N SER A 220 0.83 -4.37 -21.88
CA SER A 220 0.46 -3.61 -23.09
C SER A 220 0.50 -4.47 -24.36
N THR A 221 1.48 -5.37 -24.48
CA THR A 221 1.56 -6.32 -25.60
C THR A 221 0.43 -7.35 -25.53
N LYS A 222 0.15 -7.90 -24.34
CA LYS A 222 -0.96 -8.84 -24.13
C LYS A 222 -2.34 -8.21 -24.34
N SER A 223 -2.48 -6.90 -24.12
CA SER A 223 -3.75 -6.21 -24.36
C SER A 223 -4.15 -6.27 -25.84
N ALA A 224 -3.20 -6.06 -26.75
CA ALA A 224 -3.48 -6.13 -28.19
C ALA A 224 -3.98 -7.52 -28.61
N GLU A 225 -3.39 -8.59 -28.09
CA GLU A 225 -3.84 -9.96 -28.34
C GLU A 225 -5.24 -10.21 -27.76
N LYS A 226 -5.50 -9.76 -26.52
CA LYS A 226 -6.81 -9.87 -25.88
C LYS A 226 -7.89 -9.14 -26.66
N ASP A 227 -7.59 -7.99 -27.24
CA ASP A 227 -8.54 -7.23 -28.04
C ASP A 227 -8.93 -8.01 -29.31
N VAL A 228 -7.96 -8.66 -29.97
CA VAL A 228 -8.22 -9.57 -31.10
C VAL A 228 -9.08 -10.75 -30.66
N VAL A 229 -8.75 -11.42 -29.55
CA VAL A 229 -9.54 -12.56 -29.03
C VAL A 229 -10.97 -12.14 -28.65
N ASN A 230 -11.14 -10.99 -27.99
CA ASN A 230 -12.47 -10.46 -27.68
C ASN A 230 -13.27 -10.18 -28.96
N LYS A 231 -12.61 -9.68 -30.00
CA LYS A 231 -13.25 -9.49 -31.31
C LYS A 231 -13.67 -10.83 -31.93
N CYS A 232 -12.81 -11.85 -31.86
CA CYS A 232 -13.17 -13.21 -32.29
C CYS A 232 -14.43 -13.71 -31.56
N ILE A 233 -14.49 -13.53 -30.24
CA ILE A 233 -15.65 -13.95 -29.42
C ILE A 233 -16.92 -13.19 -29.80
N ASP A 234 -16.83 -11.88 -30.04
CA ASP A 234 -17.99 -11.07 -30.40
C ASP A 234 -18.54 -11.40 -31.79
N VAL A 235 -17.65 -11.69 -32.75
CA VAL A 235 -18.05 -12.18 -34.07
C VAL A 235 -18.58 -13.61 -33.97
N TRP A 236 -17.97 -14.47 -33.14
CA TRP A 236 -18.38 -15.88 -32.98
C TRP A 236 -19.85 -16.03 -32.56
N LYS A 237 -20.35 -15.14 -31.70
CA LYS A 237 -21.77 -15.11 -31.28
C LYS A 237 -22.76 -15.01 -32.45
N GLN A 238 -22.32 -14.50 -33.60
CA GLN A 238 -23.15 -14.40 -34.82
C GLN A 238 -23.19 -15.72 -35.58
N PHE A 239 -22.12 -16.52 -35.50
CA PHE A 239 -21.95 -17.79 -36.20
C PHE A 239 -22.41 -19.00 -35.37
N ASP A 240 -22.39 -18.89 -34.04
CA ASP A 240 -22.86 -19.92 -33.10
C ASP A 240 -23.86 -19.32 -32.09
N PRO A 241 -25.15 -19.16 -32.49
CA PRO A 241 -26.19 -18.62 -31.61
C PRO A 241 -26.65 -19.61 -30.52
N HIS A 242 -26.37 -20.90 -30.72
CA HIS A 242 -26.83 -21.98 -29.85
C HIS A 242 -25.78 -22.41 -28.82
N TYR A 243 -24.55 -21.88 -28.92
CA TYR A 243 -23.41 -22.20 -28.06
C TYR A 243 -22.96 -23.66 -28.19
N ASP A 244 -23.04 -24.20 -29.41
CA ASP A 244 -22.64 -25.57 -29.73
C ASP A 244 -21.11 -25.70 -29.83
N MET A 245 -20.37 -24.58 -29.87
CA MET A 245 -18.90 -24.47 -30.00
C MET A 245 -18.32 -25.13 -31.26
N GLU A 246 -19.15 -25.34 -32.28
CA GLU A 246 -18.76 -25.93 -33.56
C GLU A 246 -19.40 -25.15 -34.71
N ILE A 247 -18.68 -25.00 -35.82
CA ILE A 247 -19.19 -24.42 -37.07
C ILE A 247 -18.73 -25.23 -38.28
N PRO A 248 -19.49 -25.27 -39.38
CA PRO A 248 -19.05 -25.88 -40.63
C PRO A 248 -17.79 -25.21 -41.20
N ILE A 249 -16.95 -25.99 -41.89
CA ILE A 249 -15.65 -25.50 -42.41
C ILE A 249 -15.80 -24.31 -43.39
N ASP A 250 -16.87 -24.30 -44.19
CA ASP A 250 -17.15 -23.20 -45.12
C ASP A 250 -17.46 -21.90 -44.39
N SER A 251 -18.19 -21.99 -43.26
CA SER A 251 -18.49 -20.86 -42.38
C SER A 251 -17.27 -20.40 -41.59
N ALA A 252 -16.32 -21.29 -41.31
CA ALA A 252 -15.08 -20.95 -40.62
C ALA A 252 -14.18 -20.00 -41.43
N ILE A 253 -14.13 -20.17 -42.76
CA ILE A 253 -13.38 -19.25 -43.63
C ILE A 253 -14.00 -17.85 -43.59
N VAL A 254 -15.33 -17.76 -43.70
CA VAL A 254 -16.07 -16.49 -43.64
C VAL A 254 -15.91 -15.82 -42.27
N PHE A 255 -15.92 -16.60 -41.18
CA PHE A 255 -15.63 -16.11 -39.84
C PHE A 255 -14.24 -15.47 -39.75
N MET A 256 -13.19 -16.15 -40.24
CA MET A 256 -11.82 -15.62 -40.21
C MET A 256 -11.67 -14.32 -41.02
N GLU A 257 -12.25 -14.25 -42.21
CA GLU A 257 -12.25 -13.03 -43.03
C GLU A 257 -12.99 -11.88 -42.34
N THR A 258 -14.14 -12.17 -41.72
CA THR A 258 -14.95 -11.19 -41.00
C THR A 258 -14.18 -10.61 -39.81
N VAL A 259 -13.59 -11.46 -38.98
CA VAL A 259 -12.73 -11.05 -37.85
C VAL A 259 -11.57 -10.19 -38.35
N ASN A 260 -10.85 -10.63 -39.37
CA ASN A 260 -9.69 -9.89 -39.91
C ASN A 260 -10.12 -8.51 -40.41
N SER A 261 -11.25 -8.41 -41.12
CA SER A 261 -11.76 -7.13 -41.61
C SER A 261 -12.11 -6.15 -40.48
N GLU A 262 -12.70 -6.64 -39.39
CA GLU A 262 -13.10 -5.83 -38.24
C GLU A 262 -11.89 -5.39 -37.42
N VAL A 263 -10.89 -6.26 -37.23
CA VAL A 263 -9.63 -5.94 -36.54
C VAL A 263 -8.83 -4.88 -37.31
N MET A 264 -8.76 -4.99 -38.63
CA MET A 264 -8.07 -4.02 -39.50
C MET A 264 -8.79 -2.68 -39.58
N ARG A 265 -10.13 -2.67 -39.48
CA ARG A 265 -10.91 -1.42 -39.41
C ARG A 265 -10.60 -0.63 -38.13
N ASP A 266 -10.45 -1.34 -37.02
CA ASP A 266 -10.23 -0.73 -35.71
C ASP A 266 -8.74 -0.34 -35.50
N ASN A 267 -7.80 -0.85 -36.31
CA ASN A 267 -6.36 -0.56 -36.28
C ASN A 267 -5.80 -0.23 -37.68
N PRO A 268 -6.01 1.00 -38.19
CA PRO A 268 -5.58 1.39 -39.55
C PRO A 268 -4.06 1.40 -39.76
N GLU A 269 -3.27 1.35 -38.68
CA GLU A 269 -1.80 1.29 -38.67
C GLU A 269 -1.25 -0.10 -39.12
N LEU A 270 -2.10 -1.15 -39.12
CA LEU A 270 -1.73 -2.53 -39.50
C LEU A 270 -1.93 -2.84 -41.00
N ARG A 271 -2.33 -1.83 -41.80
CA ARG A 271 -2.74 -1.97 -43.19
C ARG A 271 -1.60 -1.79 -44.19
#